data_AF-A0A3M7S325-F1
#
_entry.id   AF-A0A3M7S325-F1
#
_cell.length_a   1.000
_cell.length_b   1.000
_cell.length_c   1.000
_cell.angle_alpha   90.00
_cell.angle_beta   90.00
_cell.angle_gamma   90.00
#
_symmetry.space_group_name_H-M   'P 1'
#
loop_
_entity.id
_entity.type
_entity.pdbx_description
1 polymer ?
#
loop_
_entity_poly.entity_id
_entity_poly.type
_entity_poly.pdbx_seq_one_letter_code
_entity_poly.pdbx_strand_id
1 'polypeptide(L)'
;MSDSNNSIHEPCKACAQENARFRCGNCKSIWYCSKECQKTDWKNHKPNCNYDAEKLISIVVVNGDEVFDQKVPKFEVDPTNGWIPCVITEMIGIPVMVKRWAPYTKQPHRELGIFYMVDPVSGLAGTEWQMGCGVIAFAQMNKTDFPVQLFWDLYSYIYTLMDYYGDENFDYEKFKKNQLNYKSFREYQIEEHKLQGIID
;
A
#
# COMPACT_ATOMS: atom_id res chain seq x y z
N MET A 1 -28.88 -32.98 23.80
CA MET A 1 -28.85 -31.64 24.43
C MET A 1 -28.14 -30.73 23.46
N SER A 2 -28.82 -29.68 23.03
CA SER A 2 -28.46 -28.78 21.95
C SER A 2 -27.41 -27.76 22.40
N ASP A 3 -26.23 -27.80 21.80
CA ASP A 3 -25.25 -26.73 21.93
C ASP A 3 -25.52 -25.64 20.88
N SER A 4 -25.79 -24.47 21.40
CA SER A 4 -26.21 -23.25 20.73
C SER A 4 -25.07 -22.67 19.89
N ASN A 5 -25.11 -22.85 18.57
CA ASN A 5 -24.30 -22.05 17.64
C ASN A 5 -24.82 -20.60 17.65
N ASN A 6 -24.31 -19.80 18.57
CA ASN A 6 -24.55 -18.37 18.62
C ASN A 6 -23.86 -17.71 17.43
N SER A 7 -24.53 -17.75 16.29
CA SER A 7 -24.11 -17.09 15.06
C SER A 7 -24.38 -15.61 15.26
N ILE A 8 -23.34 -14.82 15.54
CA ILE A 8 -23.46 -13.36 15.62
C ILE A 8 -23.88 -12.88 14.23
N HIS A 9 -25.17 -12.58 14.06
CA HIS A 9 -25.71 -12.03 12.83
C HIS A 9 -25.66 -10.51 12.93
N GLU A 10 -24.88 -9.89 12.04
CA GLU A 10 -24.87 -8.44 11.89
C GLU A 10 -26.30 -7.90 11.73
N PRO A 11 -26.61 -6.70 12.25
CA PRO A 11 -27.94 -6.12 12.13
C PRO A 11 -28.22 -5.75 10.67
N CYS A 12 -29.43 -6.08 10.22
CA CYS A 12 -29.92 -5.66 8.91
C CYS A 12 -30.01 -4.14 8.87
N LYS A 13 -29.38 -3.51 7.86
CA LYS A 13 -29.36 -2.05 7.74
C LYS A 13 -30.76 -1.42 7.62
N ALA A 14 -31.71 -2.13 7.02
CA ALA A 14 -33.03 -1.60 6.74
C ALA A 14 -34.03 -1.76 7.90
N CYS A 15 -33.93 -2.86 8.67
CA CYS A 15 -34.91 -3.20 9.72
C CYS A 15 -34.30 -3.40 11.11
N ALA A 16 -32.99 -3.25 11.26
CA ALA A 16 -32.21 -3.37 12.49
C ALA A 16 -32.23 -4.73 13.19
N GLN A 17 -32.86 -5.75 12.60
CA GLN A 17 -32.87 -7.10 13.17
C GLN A 17 -31.49 -7.77 13.02
N GLU A 18 -31.03 -8.43 14.08
CA GLU A 18 -29.81 -9.26 14.12
C GLU A 18 -30.02 -10.61 13.43
N ASN A 19 -30.42 -10.55 12.17
CA ASN A 19 -30.67 -11.72 11.33
C ASN A 19 -30.21 -11.49 9.91
N ALA A 20 -29.26 -10.56 9.68
CA ALA A 20 -28.73 -10.38 8.35
C ALA A 20 -28.04 -11.66 7.87
N ARG A 21 -28.37 -12.04 6.64
CA ARG A 21 -27.91 -13.31 6.04
C ARG A 21 -27.01 -13.08 4.84
N PHE A 22 -27.00 -11.86 4.29
CA PHE A 22 -26.19 -11.54 3.12
C PHE A 22 -25.82 -10.06 3.08
N ARG A 23 -24.81 -9.75 2.25
CA ARG A 23 -24.31 -8.39 2.02
C ARG A 23 -24.83 -7.84 0.70
N CYS A 24 -24.84 -6.52 0.54
CA CYS A 24 -25.10 -5.88 -0.75
C CYS A 24 -24.22 -6.52 -1.84
N GLY A 25 -24.84 -7.06 -2.88
CA GLY A 25 -24.10 -7.73 -3.97
C GLY A 25 -23.14 -6.81 -4.73
N ASN A 26 -23.40 -5.50 -4.70
CA ASN A 26 -22.50 -4.48 -5.26
C ASN A 26 -21.37 -4.19 -4.26
N CYS A 27 -21.51 -3.24 -3.34
CA CYS A 27 -20.38 -2.81 -2.49
C CYS A 27 -19.85 -3.84 -1.48
N LYS A 28 -20.61 -4.91 -1.17
CA LYS A 28 -20.34 -5.88 -0.09
C LYS A 28 -20.17 -5.26 1.32
N SER A 29 -20.48 -3.97 1.51
CA SER A 29 -20.26 -3.24 2.77
C SER A 29 -21.46 -3.20 3.71
N ILE A 30 -22.66 -3.45 3.20
CA ILE A 30 -23.92 -3.34 3.98
C ILE A 30 -24.60 -4.69 4.09
N TRP A 31 -25.07 -5.04 5.28
CA TRP A 31 -25.76 -6.29 5.59
C TRP A 31 -27.29 -6.15 5.52
N TYR A 32 -27.94 -7.17 4.96
CA TYR A 32 -29.39 -7.26 4.88
C TYR A 32 -29.89 -8.68 5.23
N CYS A 33 -31.09 -8.75 5.81
CA CYS A 33 -31.76 -10.02 6.09
C CYS A 33 -32.63 -10.52 4.94
N SER A 34 -33.12 -9.62 4.08
CA SER A 34 -33.95 -9.95 2.92
C SER A 34 -33.74 -8.99 1.74
N LYS A 35 -34.13 -9.39 0.53
CA LYS A 35 -34.01 -8.54 -0.67
C LYS A 35 -34.93 -7.32 -0.59
N GLU A 36 -36.05 -7.45 0.11
CA GLU A 36 -36.99 -6.38 0.41
C GLU A 36 -36.32 -5.31 1.27
N CYS A 37 -35.56 -5.73 2.30
CA CYS A 37 -34.77 -4.82 3.12
C CYS A 37 -33.72 -4.05 2.30
N GLN A 38 -32.99 -4.72 1.40
CA GLN A 38 -32.06 -4.04 0.50
C GLN A 38 -32.76 -3.01 -0.41
N LYS A 39 -33.92 -3.36 -1.00
CA LYS A 39 -34.69 -2.45 -1.86
C LYS A 39 -35.22 -1.24 -1.11
N THR A 40 -35.68 -1.43 0.13
CA THR A 40 -36.16 -0.34 0.98
C THR A 40 -35.05 0.64 1.31
N ASP A 41 -33.87 0.14 1.67
CA ASP A 41 -32.70 0.98 1.94
C ASP A 41 -32.08 1.58 0.67
N TRP A 42 -32.42 1.08 -0.53
CA TRP A 42 -31.73 1.43 -1.77
C TRP A 42 -31.65 2.92 -2.05
N LYS A 43 -32.70 3.72 -1.76
CA LYS A 43 -32.63 5.17 -1.97
C LYS A 43 -31.57 5.86 -1.11
N ASN A 44 -31.32 5.34 0.09
CA ASN A 44 -30.33 5.84 1.04
C ASN A 44 -28.95 5.22 0.79
N HIS A 45 -28.93 3.95 0.39
CA HIS A 45 -27.71 3.21 0.11
C HIS A 45 -27.09 3.57 -1.23
N LYS A 46 -27.89 3.71 -2.30
CA LYS A 46 -27.44 3.90 -3.69
C LYS A 46 -26.41 5.01 -3.87
N PRO A 47 -26.55 6.22 -3.28
CA PRO A 47 -25.53 7.27 -3.40
C PRO A 47 -24.15 6.85 -2.85
N ASN A 48 -24.14 5.89 -1.92
CA ASN A 48 -22.96 5.38 -1.24
C ASN A 48 -22.70 3.90 -1.59
N CYS A 49 -23.35 3.37 -2.62
CA CYS A 49 -23.23 1.99 -3.05
C CYS A 49 -22.15 1.87 -4.12
N ASN A 50 -20.89 2.05 -3.71
CA ASN A 50 -19.73 1.84 -4.58
C ASN A 50 -19.05 0.51 -4.28
N TYR A 51 -19.08 -0.39 -5.27
CA TYR A 51 -18.10 -1.46 -5.38
C TYR A 51 -16.91 -0.91 -6.15
N ASP A 52 -16.00 -0.20 -5.50
CA ASP A 52 -14.76 0.25 -6.16
C ASP A 52 -13.76 -0.91 -6.36
N ALA A 53 -14.23 -2.16 -6.38
CA ALA A 53 -13.42 -3.32 -6.67
C ALA A 53 -13.18 -3.53 -8.18
N GLU A 54 -13.99 -2.96 -9.08
CA GLU A 54 -13.68 -2.98 -10.52
C GLU A 54 -12.76 -1.85 -10.96
N LYS A 55 -12.59 -0.81 -10.12
CA LYS A 55 -11.71 0.30 -10.48
C LYS A 55 -10.28 -0.22 -10.43
N LEU A 56 -9.63 -0.17 -11.59
CA LEU A 56 -8.21 -0.44 -11.70
C LEU A 56 -7.42 0.75 -11.16
N ILE A 57 -6.30 0.46 -10.51
CA ILE A 57 -5.26 1.43 -10.17
C ILE A 57 -3.96 1.04 -10.83
N SER A 58 -3.18 2.06 -11.20
CA SER A 58 -1.77 1.84 -11.53
C SER A 58 -1.00 1.43 -10.28
N ILE A 59 -0.20 0.39 -10.42
CA ILE A 59 0.80 -0.07 -9.47
C ILE A 59 2.12 -0.21 -10.21
N VAL A 60 3.22 -0.21 -9.46
CA VAL A 60 4.54 -0.44 -10.04
C VAL A 60 4.99 -1.85 -9.72
N VAL A 61 5.56 -2.54 -10.70
CA VAL A 61 6.13 -3.88 -10.55
C VAL A 61 7.58 -3.83 -10.93
N VAL A 62 8.43 -4.45 -10.12
CA VAL A 62 9.86 -4.49 -10.31
C VAL A 62 10.32 -5.93 -10.42
N ASN A 63 11.18 -6.19 -11.40
CA ASN A 63 11.90 -7.46 -11.57
C ASN A 63 13.39 -7.15 -11.80
N GLY A 64 14.19 -7.21 -10.74
CA GLY A 64 15.57 -6.71 -10.78
C GLY A 64 15.61 -5.19 -10.99
N ASP A 65 16.16 -4.76 -12.12
CA ASP A 65 16.22 -3.35 -12.56
C ASP A 65 15.06 -2.95 -13.48
N GLU A 66 14.24 -3.91 -13.92
CA GLU A 66 13.12 -3.65 -14.82
C GLU A 66 11.91 -3.14 -14.04
N VAL A 67 11.32 -2.03 -14.49
CA VAL A 67 10.17 -1.37 -13.87
C VAL A 67 8.98 -1.35 -14.83
N PHE A 68 7.83 -1.84 -14.38
CA PHE A 68 6.61 -1.97 -15.17
C PHE A 68 5.45 -1.24 -14.49
N ASP A 69 4.69 -0.46 -15.25
CA ASP A 69 3.35 -0.01 -14.85
C ASP A 69 2.36 -1.15 -15.08
N GLN A 70 1.60 -1.51 -14.05
CA GLN A 70 0.57 -2.54 -14.13
C GLN A 70 -0.74 -2.01 -13.56
N LYS A 71 -1.85 -2.53 -14.08
CA LYS A 71 -3.18 -2.20 -13.57
C LYS A 71 -3.76 -3.36 -12.81
N VAL A 72 -4.13 -3.14 -11.56
CA VAL A 72 -4.77 -4.14 -10.70
C VAL A 72 -6.08 -3.64 -10.14
N PRO A 73 -7.04 -4.53 -9.83
CA PRO A 73 -8.23 -4.15 -9.09
C PRO A 73 -7.87 -3.57 -7.72
N LYS A 74 -8.44 -2.42 -7.34
CA LYS A 74 -8.16 -1.75 -6.05
C LYS A 74 -8.31 -2.66 -4.83
N PHE A 75 -9.22 -3.63 -4.87
CA PHE A 75 -9.44 -4.54 -3.74
C PHE A 75 -8.28 -5.50 -3.50
N GLU A 76 -7.40 -5.72 -4.49
CA GLU A 76 -6.26 -6.62 -4.36
C GLU A 76 -5.20 -6.05 -3.40
N VAL A 77 -5.11 -4.72 -3.32
CA VAL A 77 -4.23 -4.01 -2.38
C VAL A 77 -4.86 -4.02 -0.99
N ASP A 78 -4.56 -5.07 -0.24
CA ASP A 78 -5.06 -5.30 1.11
C ASP A 78 -3.99 -5.99 1.98
N PRO A 79 -3.75 -5.54 3.22
CA PRO A 79 -2.80 -6.17 4.14
C PRO A 79 -3.05 -7.68 4.37
N THR A 80 -4.31 -8.15 4.29
CA THR A 80 -4.61 -9.57 4.47
C THR A 80 -4.13 -10.44 3.31
N ASN A 81 -3.73 -9.85 2.18
CA ASN A 81 -3.33 -10.54 0.95
C ASN A 81 -1.81 -10.51 0.71
N GLY A 82 -1.01 -10.39 1.78
CA GLY A 82 0.46 -10.42 1.71
C GLY A 82 1.09 -9.10 1.27
N TRP A 83 0.32 -8.02 1.28
CA TRP A 83 0.86 -6.66 1.19
C TRP A 83 1.36 -6.22 2.56
N ILE A 84 2.58 -5.71 2.62
CA ILE A 84 3.19 -5.16 3.83
C ILE A 84 3.51 -3.68 3.59
N PRO A 85 3.48 -2.83 4.62
CA PRO A 85 3.78 -1.43 4.40
C PRO A 85 5.30 -1.17 4.31
N CYS A 86 5.69 -0.17 3.54
CA CYS A 86 7.05 0.35 3.50
C CYS A 86 7.22 1.44 4.55
N VAL A 87 7.95 1.13 5.63
CA VAL A 87 8.07 1.96 6.83
C VAL A 87 8.60 3.37 6.50
N ILE A 88 9.65 3.49 5.68
CA ILE A 88 10.19 4.81 5.31
C ILE A 88 9.15 5.66 4.59
N THR A 89 8.41 5.07 3.64
CA THR A 89 7.39 5.80 2.87
C THR A 89 6.20 6.23 3.74
N GLU A 90 5.82 5.41 4.74
CA GLU A 90 4.85 5.80 5.76
C GLU A 90 5.34 7.02 6.57
N MET A 91 6.60 7.00 7.01
CA MET A 91 7.17 8.07 7.84
C MET A 91 7.25 9.41 7.09
N ILE A 92 7.49 9.40 5.79
CA ILE A 92 7.45 10.62 4.95
C ILE A 92 6.04 11.00 4.51
N GLY A 93 4.99 10.29 4.95
CA GLY A 93 3.59 10.64 4.68
C GLY A 93 3.05 10.18 3.31
N ILE A 94 3.72 9.23 2.65
CA ILE A 94 3.30 8.64 1.38
C ILE A 94 3.22 7.11 1.56
N PRO A 95 2.18 6.57 2.21
CA PRO A 95 2.16 5.17 2.61
C PRO A 95 2.09 4.23 1.38
N VAL A 96 3.23 3.61 1.06
CA VAL A 96 3.34 2.59 0.01
C VAL A 96 3.25 1.20 0.63
N MET A 97 2.46 0.33 0.01
CA MET A 97 2.40 -1.10 0.28
C MET A 97 3.30 -1.84 -0.72
N VAL A 98 3.97 -2.88 -0.24
CA VAL A 98 4.89 -3.73 -0.99
C VAL A 98 4.40 -5.17 -0.92
N LYS A 99 4.46 -5.92 -2.01
CA LYS A 99 4.11 -7.35 -2.05
C LYS A 99 5.07 -8.13 -2.93
N ARG A 100 5.53 -9.27 -2.43
CA ARG A 100 6.29 -10.23 -3.24
C ARG A 100 5.32 -11.04 -4.09
N TRP A 101 5.39 -10.88 -5.40
CA TRP A 101 4.49 -11.52 -6.36
C TRP A 101 5.01 -12.84 -6.92
N ALA A 102 6.33 -12.95 -7.11
CA ALA A 102 6.96 -14.20 -7.53
C ALA A 102 8.28 -14.42 -6.79
N PRO A 103 8.65 -15.69 -6.53
CA PRO A 103 9.93 -16.00 -5.88
C PRO A 103 11.11 -15.62 -6.77
N TYR A 104 12.25 -15.42 -6.11
CA TYR A 104 13.52 -15.06 -6.71
C TYR A 104 14.03 -16.13 -7.69
N THR A 105 14.44 -15.74 -8.91
CA THR A 105 14.81 -16.71 -9.97
C THR A 105 16.30 -16.74 -10.34
N LYS A 106 17.11 -15.68 -10.09
CA LYS A 106 18.58 -15.66 -10.39
C LYS A 106 19.37 -14.63 -9.55
N GLN A 107 20.66 -14.94 -9.34
CA GLN A 107 21.77 -14.31 -8.55
C GLN A 107 21.84 -12.76 -8.43
N PRO A 108 22.54 -12.21 -7.40
CA PRO A 108 22.24 -10.89 -6.84
C PRO A 108 23.03 -9.77 -7.51
N HIS A 109 22.33 -8.91 -8.23
CA HIS A 109 22.83 -7.57 -8.53
C HIS A 109 21.69 -6.59 -8.31
N ARG A 110 21.94 -5.58 -7.45
CA ARG A 110 21.10 -4.42 -7.12
C ARG A 110 19.61 -4.57 -7.47
N GLU A 111 18.83 -5.07 -6.54
CA GLU A 111 17.38 -5.12 -6.75
C GLU A 111 16.76 -3.83 -6.21
N LEU A 112 16.15 -3.02 -7.09
CA LEU A 112 15.55 -1.73 -6.72
C LEU A 112 14.59 -1.84 -5.53
N GLY A 113 13.89 -2.98 -5.42
CA GLY A 113 12.94 -3.24 -4.35
C GLY A 113 13.54 -3.36 -2.95
N ILE A 114 14.84 -3.65 -2.80
CA ILE A 114 15.46 -3.82 -1.47
C ILE A 114 15.46 -2.51 -0.67
N PHE A 115 15.62 -1.37 -1.34
CA PHE A 115 15.69 -0.06 -0.70
C PHE A 115 14.37 0.30 -0.01
N TYR A 116 13.24 -0.13 -0.56
CA TYR A 116 11.92 0.02 0.06
C TYR A 116 11.72 -0.85 1.30
N MET A 117 12.62 -1.81 1.55
CA MET A 117 12.54 -2.72 2.69
C MET A 117 13.53 -2.39 3.79
N VAL A 118 14.21 -1.24 3.71
CA VAL A 118 15.16 -0.77 4.72
C VAL A 118 14.42 -0.40 6.01
N ASP A 119 14.90 -0.96 7.12
CA ASP A 119 14.52 -0.52 8.45
C ASP A 119 15.16 0.86 8.75
N PRO A 120 14.38 1.88 9.09
CA PRO A 120 14.86 3.25 9.23
C PRO A 120 15.77 3.48 10.44
N VAL A 121 15.86 2.52 11.37
CA VAL A 121 16.74 2.62 12.54
C VAL A 121 18.11 2.05 12.22
N SER A 122 18.15 0.86 11.63
CA SER A 122 19.39 0.14 11.32
C SER A 122 20.00 0.49 9.96
N GLY A 123 19.21 1.07 9.04
CA GLY A 123 19.63 1.30 7.66
C GLY A 123 19.77 0.02 6.83
N LEU A 124 19.32 -1.12 7.36
CA LEU A 124 19.42 -2.42 6.70
C LEU A 124 18.03 -2.96 6.36
N ALA A 125 17.91 -3.60 5.20
CA ALA A 125 16.73 -4.40 4.91
C ALA A 125 16.76 -5.71 5.71
N GLY A 126 15.60 -6.29 6.03
CA GLY A 126 15.53 -7.61 6.66
C GLY A 126 16.27 -8.69 5.87
N THR A 127 16.82 -9.70 6.55
CA THR A 127 17.63 -10.77 5.92
C THR A 127 16.89 -11.49 4.77
N GLU A 128 15.57 -11.61 4.88
CA GLU A 128 14.67 -12.19 3.88
C GLU A 128 14.57 -11.35 2.59
N TRP A 129 14.94 -10.07 2.64
CA TRP A 129 15.03 -9.18 1.48
C TRP A 129 16.44 -9.10 0.95
N GLN A 130 17.46 -9.18 1.82
CA GLN A 130 18.88 -9.18 1.42
C GLN A 130 19.28 -10.40 0.57
N MET A 131 18.62 -11.54 0.78
CA MET A 131 18.88 -12.77 0.00
C MET A 131 18.20 -12.81 -1.38
N GLY A 132 17.49 -11.74 -1.76
CA GLY A 132 16.74 -11.65 -3.02
C GLY A 132 15.26 -11.37 -2.78
N CYS A 133 14.74 -10.44 -3.55
CA CYS A 133 13.44 -9.83 -3.37
C CYS A 133 12.42 -10.38 -4.40
N GLY A 134 12.89 -10.89 -5.54
CA GLY A 134 12.06 -11.50 -6.59
C GLY A 134 11.27 -10.46 -7.38
N VAL A 135 10.07 -10.82 -7.85
CA VAL A 135 9.17 -9.84 -8.47
C VAL A 135 8.37 -9.16 -7.38
N ILE A 136 8.49 -7.83 -7.28
CA ILE A 136 7.85 -7.02 -6.24
C ILE A 136 6.85 -6.05 -6.84
N ALA A 137 5.68 -5.97 -6.23
CA ALA A 137 4.67 -4.98 -6.54
C ALA A 137 4.62 -3.87 -5.47
N PHE A 138 4.35 -2.64 -5.91
CA PHE A 138 4.22 -1.43 -5.11
C PHE A 138 2.89 -0.75 -5.40
N ALA A 139 2.14 -0.42 -4.36
CA ALA A 139 0.84 0.24 -4.49
C ALA A 139 0.61 1.25 -3.37
N GLN A 140 -0.21 2.28 -3.62
CA GLN A 140 -0.62 3.19 -2.55
C GLN A 140 -1.57 2.50 -1.57
N MET A 141 -1.34 2.67 -0.26
CA MET A 141 -2.19 2.11 0.79
C MET A 141 -3.63 2.62 0.72
N ASN A 142 -3.82 3.86 0.26
CA ASN A 142 -5.14 4.49 0.07
C ASN A 142 -5.89 4.00 -1.18
N LYS A 143 -5.33 3.04 -1.94
CA LYS A 143 -5.92 2.46 -3.16
C LYS A 143 -6.15 3.52 -4.26
N THR A 144 -5.22 4.45 -4.41
CA THR A 144 -5.09 5.34 -5.58
C THR A 144 -3.97 4.90 -6.51
N ASP A 145 -3.84 5.58 -7.65
CA ASP A 145 -2.78 5.30 -8.62
C ASP A 145 -1.40 5.54 -7.98
N PHE A 146 -0.49 4.60 -8.22
CA PHE A 146 0.92 4.69 -7.89
C PHE A 146 1.73 4.78 -9.19
N PRO A 147 2.03 6.00 -9.68
CA PRO A 147 2.70 6.18 -10.96
C PRO A 147 4.19 5.87 -10.88
N VAL A 148 4.78 5.42 -12.00
CA VAL A 148 6.21 5.13 -12.13
C VAL A 148 7.10 6.30 -11.72
N GLN A 149 6.69 7.55 -11.98
CA GLN A 149 7.46 8.72 -11.54
C GLN A 149 7.56 8.80 -10.02
N LEU A 150 6.45 8.56 -9.30
CA LEU A 150 6.47 8.58 -7.84
C LEU A 150 7.34 7.44 -7.29
N PHE A 151 7.35 6.28 -7.94
CA PHE A 151 8.29 5.20 -7.60
C PHE A 151 9.75 5.65 -7.74
N TRP A 152 10.12 6.35 -8.80
CA TRP A 152 11.49 6.83 -8.97
C TRP A 152 11.85 7.94 -7.99
N ASP A 153 10.93 8.89 -7.74
CA ASP A 153 11.15 9.95 -6.75
C ASP A 153 11.40 9.36 -5.35
N LEU A 154 10.57 8.39 -4.95
CA LEU A 154 10.72 7.69 -3.67
C LEU A 154 11.99 6.83 -3.63
N TYR A 155 12.29 6.08 -4.69
CA TYR A 155 13.51 5.26 -4.77
C TYR A 155 14.75 6.12 -4.59
N SER A 156 14.87 7.21 -5.36
CA SER A 156 16.04 8.08 -5.32
C SER A 156 16.14 8.79 -3.96
N TYR A 157 15.01 9.20 -3.38
CA TYR A 157 15.01 9.77 -2.04
C TYR A 157 15.53 8.76 -1.01
N ILE A 158 14.95 7.56 -0.96
CA ILE A 158 15.39 6.49 -0.05
C ILE A 158 16.87 6.15 -0.27
N TYR A 159 17.34 6.15 -1.53
CA TYR A 159 18.74 5.92 -1.85
C TYR A 159 19.65 6.99 -1.22
N THR A 160 19.29 8.28 -1.29
CA THR A 160 20.07 9.34 -0.61
C THR A 160 20.05 9.24 0.91
N LEU A 161 18.99 8.67 1.50
CA LEU A 161 18.97 8.38 2.94
C LEU A 161 20.05 7.38 3.36
N MET A 162 20.54 6.54 2.44
CA MET A 162 21.57 5.54 2.74
C MET A 162 22.89 6.17 3.19
N ASP A 163 23.20 7.37 2.71
CA ASP A 163 24.41 8.10 3.06
C ASP A 163 24.45 8.47 4.56
N TYR A 164 23.29 8.61 5.20
CA TYR A 164 23.20 8.92 6.62
C TYR A 164 23.51 7.71 7.51
N TYR A 165 23.07 6.51 7.12
CA TYR A 165 23.29 5.29 7.92
C TYR A 165 24.75 4.84 7.94
N GLY A 166 25.57 5.33 7.00
CA GLY A 166 27.01 5.10 6.98
C GLY A 166 27.84 6.05 7.84
N ASP A 167 27.22 7.07 8.46
CA ASP A 167 27.93 8.05 9.31
C ASP A 167 28.25 7.46 10.69
N GLU A 168 29.52 7.51 11.10
CA GLU A 168 29.97 7.08 12.44
C GLU A 168 29.24 7.82 13.58
N ASN A 169 28.73 9.03 13.31
CA ASN A 169 27.97 9.86 14.25
C ASN A 169 26.47 9.86 13.96
N PHE A 170 25.95 8.83 13.31
CA PHE A 170 24.53 8.73 12.99
C PHE A 170 23.64 8.86 14.25
N ASP A 171 22.78 9.86 14.24
CA ASP A 171 21.76 10.12 15.26
C ASP A 171 20.38 9.92 14.64
N TYR A 172 19.74 8.80 14.97
CA TYR A 172 18.44 8.43 14.44
C TYR A 172 17.35 9.47 14.74
N GLU A 173 17.32 10.07 15.94
CA GLU A 173 16.26 11.01 16.29
C GLU A 173 16.41 12.33 15.51
N LYS A 174 17.65 12.79 15.35
CA LYS A 174 17.95 13.94 14.48
C LYS A 174 17.65 13.64 13.03
N PHE A 175 18.04 12.47 12.54
CA PHE A 175 17.78 12.01 11.17
C PHE A 175 16.28 11.90 10.90
N LYS A 176 15.54 11.20 11.76
CA LYS A 176 14.09 11.06 11.68
C LYS A 176 13.38 12.42 11.62
N LYS A 177 13.77 13.35 12.49
CA LYS A 177 13.20 14.70 12.51
C LYS A 177 13.46 15.47 11.22
N ASN A 178 14.66 15.34 10.64
CA ASN A 178 15.11 16.19 9.53
C ASN A 178 14.90 15.57 8.15
N GLN A 179 14.81 14.25 8.04
CA GLN A 179 14.74 13.53 6.76
C GLN A 179 13.48 12.68 6.65
N LEU A 180 13.05 11.99 7.70
CA LEU A 180 11.87 11.11 7.63
C LEU A 180 10.55 11.88 7.83
N ASN A 181 10.30 12.86 6.96
CA ASN A 181 9.06 13.63 6.95
C ASN A 181 8.71 14.10 5.53
N TYR A 182 7.42 14.43 5.33
CA TYR A 182 6.90 14.84 4.02
C TYR A 182 7.58 16.08 3.45
N LYS A 183 7.93 17.06 4.29
CA LYS A 183 8.54 18.31 3.84
C LYS A 183 9.89 18.03 3.18
N SER A 184 10.76 17.24 3.81
CA SER A 184 12.08 16.91 3.29
C SER A 184 12.01 16.13 1.97
N PHE A 185 11.09 15.17 1.87
CA PHE A 185 10.83 14.47 0.59
C PHE A 185 10.39 15.44 -0.51
N ARG A 186 9.49 16.39 -0.20
CA ARG A 186 9.00 17.36 -1.18
C ARG A 186 10.07 18.36 -1.62
N GLU A 187 10.93 18.80 -0.71
CA GLU A 187 12.08 19.65 -1.04
C GLU A 187 13.03 18.92 -1.99
N TYR A 188 13.39 17.67 -1.66
CA TYR A 188 14.20 16.82 -2.54
C TYR A 188 13.57 16.62 -3.93
N GLN A 189 12.28 16.26 -3.98
CA GLN A 189 11.57 16.05 -5.24
C GLN A 189 11.60 17.29 -6.14
N ILE A 190 11.41 18.49 -5.56
CA ILE A 190 11.48 19.75 -6.31
C ILE A 190 12.90 19.99 -6.84
N GLU A 191 13.92 19.78 -6.02
CA GLU A 191 15.32 19.98 -6.44
C GLU A 191 15.72 19.02 -7.56
N GLU A 192 15.39 17.74 -7.44
CA GLU A 192 15.64 16.73 -8.48
C GLU A 192 14.90 17.05 -9.79
N HIS A 193 13.62 17.43 -9.70
CA HIS A 193 12.84 17.78 -10.89
C HIS A 193 13.38 19.02 -11.59
N LYS A 194 13.96 19.98 -10.85
CA LYS A 194 14.69 21.12 -11.45
C LYS A 194 15.98 20.67 -12.15
N LEU A 195 16.78 19.81 -11.51
CA LEU A 195 18.00 19.27 -12.11
C LEU A 195 17.74 18.48 -13.40
N GLN A 196 16.60 17.80 -13.45
CA GLN A 196 16.15 17.02 -14.61
C GLN A 196 15.41 17.86 -15.68
N GLY A 197 15.19 19.16 -15.43
CA GLY A 197 14.49 20.06 -16.35
C GLY A 197 12.99 19.78 -16.50
N ILE A 198 12.37 19.16 -15.49
CA ILE A 198 10.94 18.83 -15.46
C ILE A 198 10.11 20.05 -15.02
N ILE A 199 10.68 20.91 -14.16
CA ILE A 199 10.06 22.12 -13.64
C ILE A 199 11.04 23.30 -13.70
N ASP A 200 10.50 24.51 -13.86
CA ASP A 200 11.26 25.77 -13.93
C ASP A 200 11.71 26.31 -12.56
#